data_AF-A0A1E4EYT0-F1
#
_entry.id   AF-A0A1E4EYT0-F1
#
_cell.length_a   1.000
_cell.length_b   1.000
_cell.length_c   1.000
_cell.angle_alpha   90.00
_cell.angle_beta   90.00
_cell.angle_gamma   90.00
#
_symmetry.space_group_name_H-M   'P 1'
#
loop_
_entity.id
_entity.type
_entity.pdbx_description
1 polymer ?
#
loop_
_entity_poly.entity_id
_entity_poly.type
_entity_poly.pdbx_seq_one_letter_code
_entity_poly.pdbx_strand_id
1 'polypeptide(L)'
;MRSFVTFALGLALTAQVLAQAPGHFDVSQPSGGLAQSQLDLRWDPVPGALGYEVLRKVNGKWWLNEEDPNCTPMTNSTSITGLASGADFEFCVRAVLSHGVSPNSQVSKGHTLAAGAAAPVKAQTPLNLPDVPDPEESSARGRSNTDPDPVPEGASVSELLGPAPAKSAKKTPPPRNDNAEPDPVPAHASITDLVPPPPPPKNKPVAKEEPKGPPPPTPEGLMGLYTSQSDVRLSWRPVKDATGYQVEEEKDGKWVLLDDGIIEENRPSFVLKNRGSGPYLFRVRAVRYGVRSSFSLPTKIER
;
A
#
# COMPACT_ATOMS: atom_id res chain seq x y z
N MET A 1 35.13 -47.43 53.99
CA MET A 1 34.86 -46.64 52.76
C MET A 1 33.45 -46.06 52.90
N ARG A 2 33.26 -44.75 52.65
CA ARG A 2 31.94 -44.11 52.44
C ARG A 2 32.13 -43.06 51.35
N SER A 3 31.31 -43.11 50.30
CA SER A 3 31.53 -42.31 49.09
C SER A 3 31.16 -40.85 49.29
N PHE A 4 31.93 -39.96 48.69
CA PHE A 4 31.50 -38.58 48.45
C PHE A 4 30.46 -38.58 47.32
N VAL A 5 29.40 -37.79 47.47
CA VAL A 5 28.54 -37.33 46.37
C VAL A 5 28.44 -35.81 46.46
N THR A 6 29.46 -35.13 45.96
CA THR A 6 29.49 -33.67 45.89
C THR A 6 28.57 -33.23 44.76
N PHE A 7 27.36 -32.77 45.09
CA PHE A 7 26.43 -32.19 44.13
C PHE A 7 26.95 -30.82 43.68
N ALA A 8 27.74 -30.80 42.62
CA ALA A 8 28.13 -29.57 41.94
C ALA A 8 26.91 -29.01 41.20
N LEU A 9 26.20 -28.07 41.83
CA LEU A 9 25.09 -27.36 41.22
C LEU A 9 25.63 -26.44 40.11
N GLY A 10 25.67 -26.96 38.88
CA GLY A 10 26.13 -26.24 37.70
C GLY A 10 25.19 -25.07 37.38
N LEU A 11 25.52 -23.88 37.87
CA LEU A 11 24.81 -22.65 37.53
C LEU A 11 25.10 -22.33 36.06
N ALA A 12 24.22 -22.77 35.17
CA ALA A 12 24.28 -22.49 33.75
C ALA A 12 23.98 -21.00 33.50
N LEU A 13 25.03 -20.17 33.61
CA LEU A 13 24.96 -18.75 33.28
C LEU A 13 24.81 -18.60 31.76
N THR A 14 23.57 -18.66 31.28
CA THR A 14 23.22 -18.42 29.88
C THR A 14 23.62 -16.99 29.53
N ALA A 15 24.75 -16.83 28.85
CA ALA A 15 25.22 -15.54 28.37
C ALA A 15 24.20 -14.98 27.36
N GLN A 16 23.35 -14.06 27.83
CA GLN A 16 22.38 -13.39 26.98
C GLN A 16 23.16 -12.53 25.97
N VAL A 17 23.16 -12.97 24.72
CA VAL A 17 23.71 -12.20 23.60
C VAL A 17 22.89 -10.92 23.48
N LEU A 18 23.45 -9.81 23.96
CA LEU A 18 22.87 -8.49 23.78
C LEU A 18 22.71 -8.23 22.28
N ALA A 19 21.47 -7.95 21.86
CA ALA A 19 21.18 -7.69 20.46
C ALA A 19 22.00 -6.50 19.96
N GLN A 20 22.75 -6.73 18.88
CA GLN A 20 23.58 -5.70 18.26
C GLN A 20 22.70 -4.59 17.67
N ALA A 21 23.19 -3.35 17.69
CA ALA A 21 22.57 -2.27 16.94
C ALA A 21 22.63 -2.57 15.43
N PRO A 22 21.63 -2.17 14.62
CA PRO A 22 21.70 -2.33 13.18
C PRO A 22 22.91 -1.61 12.58
N GLY A 23 23.73 -2.36 11.84
CA GLY A 23 24.90 -1.83 11.11
C GLY A 23 24.50 -1.07 9.84
N HIS A 24 25.46 -0.37 9.24
CA HIS A 24 25.33 0.34 7.95
C HIS A 24 24.03 1.14 7.73
N PHE A 25 23.41 1.66 8.79
CA PHE A 25 22.28 2.59 8.68
C PHE A 25 22.62 3.82 7.83
N ASP A 26 21.91 3.94 6.71
CA ASP A 26 22.07 4.98 5.69
C ASP A 26 20.72 5.67 5.40
N VAL A 27 20.80 6.92 4.95
CA VAL A 27 19.66 7.79 4.64
C VAL A 27 19.92 8.46 3.28
N SER A 28 19.09 8.13 2.29
CA SER A 28 19.26 8.52 0.90
C SER A 28 18.05 9.29 0.36
N GLN A 29 18.26 10.09 -0.69
CA GLN A 29 17.16 10.77 -1.41
C GLN A 29 16.60 9.85 -2.51
N PRO A 30 15.27 9.65 -2.60
CA PRO A 30 14.65 9.00 -3.76
C PRO A 30 14.73 9.88 -5.01
N SER A 31 14.56 9.29 -6.19
CA SER A 31 14.63 10.03 -7.46
C SER A 31 13.46 11.01 -7.67
N GLY A 32 13.76 12.19 -8.20
CA GLY A 32 12.77 13.17 -8.67
C GLY A 32 12.00 13.87 -7.55
N GLY A 33 10.73 14.20 -7.80
CA GLY A 33 9.90 14.99 -6.89
C GLY A 33 9.67 14.37 -5.50
N LEU A 34 9.82 13.05 -5.37
CA LEU A 34 9.66 12.36 -4.08
C LEU A 34 10.62 12.90 -3.02
N ALA A 35 11.86 13.27 -3.37
CA ALA A 35 12.84 13.77 -2.42
C ALA A 35 12.45 15.10 -1.75
N GLN A 36 11.38 15.78 -2.21
CA GLN A 36 10.83 16.95 -1.52
C GLN A 36 10.09 16.61 -0.22
N SER A 37 9.62 15.36 -0.05
CA SER A 37 8.88 14.93 1.14
C SER A 37 9.14 13.49 1.58
N GLN A 38 10.10 12.80 0.94
CA GLN A 38 10.49 11.42 1.24
C GLN A 38 12.01 11.27 1.37
N LEU A 39 12.43 10.37 2.26
CA LEU A 39 13.80 9.85 2.37
C LEU A 39 13.77 8.32 2.43
N ASP A 40 14.71 7.66 1.76
CA ASP A 40 14.83 6.21 1.68
C ASP A 40 15.95 5.72 2.61
N LEU A 41 15.61 4.86 3.57
CA LEU A 41 16.46 4.39 4.66
C LEU A 41 16.80 2.91 4.48
N ARG A 42 18.04 2.52 4.82
CA ARG A 42 18.54 1.13 4.72
C ARG A 42 19.49 0.82 5.87
N TRP A 43 19.61 -0.44 6.27
CA TRP A 43 20.52 -0.91 7.33
C TRP A 43 20.85 -2.40 7.17
N ASP A 44 21.80 -2.91 7.96
CA ASP A 44 22.08 -4.35 8.06
C ASP A 44 21.01 -5.07 8.88
N PRO A 45 20.56 -6.28 8.46
CA PRO A 45 19.64 -7.08 9.26
C PRO A 45 20.31 -7.60 10.55
N VAL A 46 19.68 -7.34 11.70
CA VAL A 46 20.11 -7.87 13.01
C VAL A 46 19.58 -9.30 13.19
N PRO A 47 20.43 -10.30 13.50
CA PRO A 47 19.99 -11.66 13.75
C PRO A 47 18.95 -11.75 14.89
N GLY A 48 17.86 -12.49 14.65
CA GLY A 48 16.78 -12.67 15.63
C GLY A 48 15.81 -11.49 15.77
N ALA A 49 15.97 -10.42 15.00
CA ALA A 49 15.01 -9.32 14.98
C ALA A 49 13.65 -9.75 14.42
N LEU A 50 12.57 -9.41 15.14
CA LEU A 50 11.20 -9.43 14.65
C LEU A 50 10.92 -8.28 13.66
N GLY A 51 11.82 -7.30 13.62
CA GLY A 51 11.85 -6.19 12.67
C GLY A 51 12.50 -4.96 13.30
N TYR A 52 12.18 -3.77 12.81
CA TYR A 52 12.85 -2.54 13.24
C TYR A 52 11.92 -1.35 13.39
N GLU A 53 12.33 -0.43 14.26
CA GLU A 53 11.72 0.88 14.49
C GLU A 53 12.69 1.99 14.06
N VAL A 54 12.23 2.92 13.21
CA VAL A 54 13.00 4.11 12.81
C VAL A 54 12.63 5.31 13.68
N LEU A 55 13.60 5.83 14.42
CA LEU A 55 13.47 7.02 15.27
C LEU A 55 14.03 8.26 14.56
N ARG A 56 13.28 9.36 14.59
CA ARG A 56 13.70 10.68 14.13
C ARG A 56 14.09 11.54 15.32
N LYS A 57 15.09 12.40 15.19
CA LYS A 57 15.44 13.37 16.23
C LYS A 57 14.50 14.57 16.17
N VAL A 58 13.86 14.91 17.28
CA VAL A 58 12.93 16.05 17.41
C VAL A 58 13.23 16.77 18.72
N ASN A 59 13.44 18.09 18.68
CA ASN A 59 13.76 18.91 19.85
C ASN A 59 14.89 18.33 20.73
N GLY A 60 15.94 17.79 20.08
CA GLY A 60 17.10 17.16 20.73
C GLY A 60 16.89 15.74 21.25
N LYS A 61 15.67 15.20 21.26
CA LYS A 61 15.33 13.84 21.73
C LYS A 61 15.09 12.89 20.57
N TRP A 62 15.28 11.59 20.79
CA TRP A 62 14.81 10.56 19.87
C TRP A 62 13.29 10.38 20.02
N TRP A 63 12.58 10.48 18.90
CA TRP A 63 11.13 10.34 18.79
C TRP A 63 10.81 9.37 17.66
N LEU A 64 10.15 8.28 18.01
CA LEU A 64 9.53 7.37 17.04
C LEU A 64 8.24 8.05 16.55
N ASN A 65 7.94 8.02 15.25
CA ASN A 65 6.70 8.63 14.76
C ASN A 65 5.50 7.92 15.41
N GLU A 66 4.66 8.66 16.11
CA GLU A 66 3.52 8.06 16.83
C GLU A 66 2.24 8.06 15.99
N GLU A 67 2.12 8.95 14.99
CA GLU A 67 0.93 9.03 14.12
C GLU A 67 0.96 7.96 13.03
N ASP A 68 2.14 7.73 12.43
CA ASP A 68 2.41 6.62 11.51
C ASP A 68 3.77 5.99 11.81
N PRO A 69 3.85 5.06 12.77
CA PRO A 69 5.12 4.49 13.20
C PRO A 69 5.83 3.70 12.09
N ASN A 70 7.03 4.18 11.74
CA ASN A 70 7.91 3.62 10.72
C ASN A 70 8.53 2.30 11.20
N CYS A 71 7.69 1.27 11.27
CA CYS A 71 7.97 -0.08 11.70
C CYS A 71 8.08 -1.01 10.50
N THR A 72 9.08 -1.88 10.51
CA THR A 72 9.44 -2.76 9.38
C THR A 72 9.48 -4.21 9.83
N PRO A 73 8.43 -5.03 9.57
CA PRO A 73 8.40 -6.43 9.96
C PRO A 73 9.40 -7.26 9.12
N MET A 74 10.59 -7.44 9.67
CA MET A 74 11.71 -8.20 9.10
C MET A 74 12.23 -7.73 7.71
N THR A 75 11.95 -6.49 7.29
CA THR A 75 12.66 -5.81 6.18
C THR A 75 13.74 -4.89 6.75
N ASN A 76 14.86 -4.73 6.05
CA ASN A 76 16.01 -3.90 6.48
C ASN A 76 16.08 -2.54 5.75
N SER A 77 14.92 -2.05 5.30
CA SER A 77 14.77 -0.78 4.60
C SER A 77 13.33 -0.26 4.71
N THR A 78 13.16 1.06 4.60
CA THR A 78 11.86 1.74 4.52
C THR A 78 11.98 3.10 3.82
N SER A 79 10.86 3.66 3.37
CA SER A 79 10.76 5.04 2.89
C SER A 79 9.96 5.87 3.89
N ILE A 80 10.54 6.95 4.40
CA ILE A 80 9.90 7.88 5.33
C ILE A 80 9.28 9.00 4.52
N THR A 81 7.95 9.07 4.45
CA THR A 81 7.19 10.09 3.70
C THR A 81 6.66 11.20 4.61
N GLY A 82 5.97 12.19 4.04
CA GLY A 82 5.35 13.29 4.80
C GLY A 82 6.34 14.26 5.44
N LEU A 83 7.60 14.24 5.02
CA LEU A 83 8.64 15.15 5.51
C LEU A 83 8.43 16.56 4.94
N ALA A 84 8.81 17.58 5.73
CA ALA A 84 8.90 18.95 5.24
C ALA A 84 10.02 19.08 4.19
N SER A 85 9.82 19.91 3.18
CA SER A 85 10.76 20.12 2.07
C SER A 85 11.87 21.11 2.38
N GLY A 86 13.10 20.87 1.89
CA GLY A 86 14.25 21.75 2.12
C GLY A 86 14.76 21.72 3.56
N ALA A 87 14.59 20.58 4.25
CA ALA A 87 14.81 20.45 5.68
C ALA A 87 15.75 19.28 6.02
N ASP A 88 16.58 19.48 7.05
CA ASP A 88 17.47 18.47 7.59
C ASP A 88 16.78 17.60 8.65
N PHE A 89 17.05 16.30 8.59
CA PHE A 89 16.55 15.31 9.52
C PHE A 89 17.68 14.38 10.00
N GLU A 90 17.72 14.11 11.31
CA GLU A 90 18.60 13.08 11.89
C GLU A 90 17.76 11.85 12.26
N PHE A 91 18.23 10.67 11.86
CA PHE A 91 17.57 9.39 12.13
C PHE A 91 18.53 8.39 12.78
N CYS A 92 17.96 7.40 13.44
CA CYS A 92 18.61 6.12 13.75
C CYS A 92 17.54 5.01 13.77
N VAL A 93 17.97 3.76 13.71
CA VAL A 93 17.10 2.58 13.70
C VAL A 93 17.49 1.63 14.83
N ARG A 94 16.52 0.92 15.42
CA ARG A 94 16.77 -0.15 16.39
C ARG A 94 15.97 -1.41 16.03
N ALA A 95 16.52 -2.58 16.34
CA ALA A 95 15.85 -3.85 16.16
C ALA A 95 14.88 -4.12 17.31
N VAL A 96 13.71 -4.66 16.97
CA VAL A 96 12.70 -5.19 17.90
C VAL A 96 12.90 -6.70 17.99
N LEU A 97 12.94 -7.25 19.20
CA LEU A 97 13.17 -8.66 19.48
C LEU A 97 12.09 -9.20 20.44
N SER A 98 12.02 -10.52 20.60
CA SER A 98 11.09 -11.19 21.52
C SER A 98 11.25 -10.84 23.01
N HIS A 99 12.30 -10.09 23.36
CA HIS A 99 12.69 -9.78 24.74
C HIS A 99 13.05 -8.28 24.94
N GLY A 100 12.64 -7.40 24.01
CA GLY A 100 12.92 -5.96 24.07
C GLY A 100 13.48 -5.40 22.76
N VAL A 101 14.22 -4.31 22.85
CA VAL A 101 14.84 -3.62 21.69
C VAL A 101 16.36 -3.59 21.80
N SER A 102 17.05 -3.54 20.66
CA SER A 102 18.50 -3.30 20.60
C SER A 102 18.83 -1.84 20.99
N PRO A 103 20.12 -1.52 21.23
CA PRO A 103 20.60 -0.15 21.10
C PRO A 103 20.32 0.39 19.70
N ASN A 104 20.26 1.72 19.57
CA ASN A 104 20.11 2.39 18.28
C ASN A 104 21.39 2.24 17.43
N SER A 105 21.23 2.24 16.10
CA SER A 105 22.31 2.39 15.12
C SER A 105 23.12 3.69 15.32
N GLN A 106 24.20 3.86 14.55
CA GLN A 106 24.75 5.21 14.35
C GLN A 106 23.67 6.15 13.80
N VAL A 107 23.84 7.45 14.06
CA VAL A 107 23.00 8.50 13.48
C VAL A 107 23.38 8.69 12.01
N SER A 108 22.38 8.69 11.14
CA SER A 108 22.54 9.18 9.76
C SER A 108 21.65 10.41 9.53
N LYS A 109 22.01 11.23 8.56
CA LYS A 109 21.34 12.48 8.22
C LYS A 109 20.78 12.43 6.82
N GLY A 110 19.58 12.97 6.63
CA GLY A 110 19.00 13.21 5.31
C GLY A 110 18.49 14.63 5.18
N HIS A 111 18.57 15.16 3.97
CA HIS A 111 18.04 16.46 3.60
C HIS A 111 16.95 16.24 2.54
N THR A 112 15.76 16.80 2.70
CA THR A 112 14.75 16.82 1.63
C THR A 112 15.06 17.93 0.64
N LEU A 113 14.85 17.69 -0.66
CA LEU A 113 14.93 18.76 -1.65
C LEU A 113 13.95 19.88 -1.30
N ALA A 114 14.33 21.13 -1.57
CA ALA A 114 13.40 22.25 -1.47
C ALA A 114 12.19 22.01 -2.38
N ALA A 115 11.00 22.38 -1.90
CA ALA A 115 9.85 22.53 -2.78
C ALA A 115 10.24 23.54 -3.86
N GLY A 116 10.27 23.08 -5.11
CA GLY A 116 10.53 23.95 -6.25
C GLY A 116 9.47 25.03 -6.23
N ALA A 117 9.88 26.28 -6.02
CA ALA A 117 8.95 27.39 -5.95
C ALA A 117 8.07 27.35 -7.20
N ALA A 118 6.75 27.31 -7.02
CA ALA A 118 5.82 27.45 -8.12
C ALA A 118 6.18 28.76 -8.81
N ALA A 119 6.75 28.65 -10.02
CA ALA A 119 7.31 29.80 -10.71
C ALA A 119 6.23 30.88 -10.75
N PRO A 120 6.51 32.12 -10.31
CA PRO A 120 5.49 33.14 -10.22
C PRO A 120 4.84 33.24 -11.58
N VAL A 121 3.53 33.00 -11.64
CA VAL A 121 2.76 33.05 -12.90
C VAL A 121 3.03 34.42 -13.48
N LYS A 122 3.90 34.45 -14.51
CA LYS A 122 4.33 35.68 -15.14
C LYS A 122 3.06 36.30 -15.68
N ALA A 123 2.60 37.37 -15.01
CA ALA A 123 1.26 37.90 -15.20
C ALA A 123 1.02 38.04 -16.70
N GLN A 124 0.03 37.30 -17.21
CA GLN A 124 -0.26 37.32 -18.64
C GLN A 124 -0.66 38.75 -18.95
N THR A 125 0.21 39.45 -19.71
CA THR A 125 -0.11 40.78 -20.22
C THR A 125 -1.47 40.66 -20.88
N PRO A 126 -2.50 41.41 -20.45
CA PRO A 126 -3.82 41.30 -21.04
C PRO A 126 -3.66 41.52 -22.54
N LEU A 127 -4.28 40.66 -23.36
CA LEU A 127 -4.10 40.70 -24.81
C LEU A 127 -4.42 42.11 -25.29
N ASN A 128 -3.40 42.81 -25.80
CA ASN A 128 -3.60 44.09 -26.42
C ASN A 128 -4.42 43.85 -27.69
N LEU A 129 -5.66 44.33 -27.69
CA LEU A 129 -6.55 44.18 -28.84
C LEU A 129 -5.87 44.87 -30.03
N PRO A 130 -5.69 44.22 -31.19
CA PRO A 130 -5.09 44.86 -32.34
C PRO A 130 -6.02 45.97 -32.83
N ASP A 131 -5.52 47.20 -32.80
CA ASP A 131 -6.16 48.34 -33.46
C ASP A 131 -6.32 48.05 -34.96
N VAL A 132 -7.39 48.58 -35.57
CA VAL A 132 -7.69 48.37 -36.99
C VAL A 132 -7.06 49.51 -37.80
N PRO A 133 -6.04 49.25 -38.64
CA PRO A 133 -5.56 50.24 -39.61
C PRO A 133 -6.52 50.33 -40.81
N ASP A 134 -6.87 51.57 -41.19
CA ASP A 134 -7.58 51.85 -42.44
C ASP A 134 -6.71 51.51 -43.68
N PRO A 135 -7.32 51.19 -44.85
CA PRO A 135 -6.58 50.77 -46.03
C PRO A 135 -6.35 51.90 -47.05
N GLU A 136 -5.10 52.20 -47.37
CA GLU A 136 -4.75 52.86 -48.64
C GLU A 136 -3.52 52.24 -49.34
N GLU A 137 -3.47 52.52 -50.64
CA GLU A 137 -2.48 52.18 -51.67
C GLU A 137 -1.00 52.48 -51.28
N SER A 138 0.05 51.88 -51.87
CA SER A 138 0.22 51.31 -53.22
C SER A 138 1.56 50.58 -53.44
N SER A 139 1.63 49.83 -54.56
CA SER A 139 2.80 49.64 -55.45
C SER A 139 4.05 48.77 -55.11
N ALA A 140 4.29 47.81 -56.02
CA ALA A 140 5.57 47.54 -56.72
C ALA A 140 6.68 46.57 -56.15
N ARG A 141 6.61 45.32 -56.64
CA ARG A 141 7.55 44.73 -57.64
C ARG A 141 8.98 44.21 -57.23
N GLY A 142 9.03 43.03 -56.62
CA GLY A 142 9.30 41.75 -57.34
C GLY A 142 10.74 41.22 -57.65
N ARG A 143 10.78 39.91 -58.01
CA ARG A 143 11.92 39.05 -58.47
C ARG A 143 12.89 38.55 -57.37
N SER A 144 13.52 37.36 -57.44
CA SER A 144 13.47 36.26 -58.43
C SER A 144 13.69 34.89 -57.75
N ASN A 145 13.21 33.80 -58.37
CA ASN A 145 13.64 32.43 -58.07
C ASN A 145 14.84 32.03 -58.95
N THR A 146 15.67 31.08 -58.48
CA THR A 146 16.56 30.24 -59.31
C THR A 146 16.84 28.89 -58.62
N ASP A 147 16.56 27.79 -59.32
CA ASP A 147 16.94 26.38 -59.03
C ASP A 147 18.19 25.99 -59.87
N PRO A 148 18.86 24.81 -59.78
CA PRO A 148 18.37 23.51 -59.26
C PRO A 148 19.34 22.63 -58.42
N ASP A 149 18.81 21.47 -58.04
CA ASP A 149 19.39 20.24 -57.42
C ASP A 149 20.69 19.66 -58.08
N PRO A 150 21.52 18.83 -57.37
CA PRO A 150 21.17 17.40 -57.22
C PRO A 150 21.57 16.63 -55.93
N VAL A 151 20.70 15.68 -55.57
CA VAL A 151 20.79 14.48 -54.68
C VAL A 151 21.72 13.39 -55.31
N PRO A 152 22.34 12.38 -54.63
CA PRO A 152 22.06 11.70 -53.33
C PRO A 152 23.24 11.70 -52.32
N GLU A 153 23.26 10.99 -51.18
CA GLU A 153 22.40 9.96 -50.51
C GLU A 153 22.24 10.29 -49.00
N GLY A 154 21.43 9.62 -48.17
CA GLY A 154 20.61 8.41 -48.35
C GLY A 154 19.82 8.07 -47.05
N ALA A 155 19.20 6.88 -47.00
CA ALA A 155 18.28 6.39 -45.94
C ALA A 155 16.92 7.13 -45.80
N SER A 156 15.85 6.46 -46.19
CA SER A 156 14.49 7.03 -46.34
C SER A 156 13.52 6.62 -45.22
N VAL A 157 12.72 7.60 -44.74
CA VAL A 157 11.30 7.54 -44.30
C VAL A 157 10.87 6.52 -43.19
N SER A 158 9.75 6.67 -42.46
CA SER A 158 8.59 7.56 -42.58
C SER A 158 8.14 8.21 -41.26
N GLU A 159 7.41 9.30 -41.47
CA GLU A 159 6.51 10.11 -40.61
C GLU A 159 5.66 9.38 -39.54
N LEU A 160 5.20 10.02 -38.44
CA LEU A 160 4.38 11.27 -38.28
C LEU A 160 2.93 11.08 -38.84
N LEU A 161 1.81 11.58 -38.28
CA LEU A 161 1.51 12.60 -37.26
C LEU A 161 0.18 12.23 -36.51
N GLY A 162 -0.20 12.94 -35.42
CA GLY A 162 -1.52 12.79 -34.73
C GLY A 162 -2.67 13.60 -35.39
N PRO A 163 -3.76 14.03 -34.68
CA PRO A 163 -4.14 13.84 -33.26
C PRO A 163 -5.65 13.50 -33.03
N ALA A 164 -6.13 13.62 -31.77
CA ALA A 164 -7.56 13.72 -31.38
C ALA A 164 -7.94 15.22 -31.13
N PRO A 165 -9.19 15.68 -30.78
CA PRO A 165 -10.43 14.98 -30.36
C PRO A 165 -11.79 15.57 -30.90
N ALA A 166 -12.97 15.12 -30.40
CA ALA A 166 -14.25 15.90 -30.40
C ALA A 166 -15.38 15.28 -29.51
N LYS A 167 -16.49 16.02 -29.25
CA LYS A 167 -17.73 15.61 -28.54
C LYS A 167 -19.01 16.16 -29.20
N SER A 168 -20.11 15.37 -29.32
CA SER A 168 -21.55 15.78 -29.50
C SER A 168 -22.44 14.57 -29.85
N ALA A 169 -23.78 14.53 -29.74
CA ALA A 169 -24.80 15.32 -28.99
C ALA A 169 -26.16 14.55 -28.95
N LYS A 170 -27.18 15.04 -28.21
CA LYS A 170 -28.53 14.45 -28.06
C LYS A 170 -29.44 14.59 -29.31
N LYS A 171 -30.44 13.70 -29.47
CA LYS A 171 -31.77 14.01 -30.07
C LYS A 171 -32.89 12.99 -29.69
N THR A 172 -34.14 13.48 -29.71
CA THR A 172 -35.48 12.85 -29.46
C THR A 172 -36.53 13.88 -29.99
N PRO A 173 -37.88 13.69 -30.04
CA PRO A 173 -38.82 12.57 -29.75
C PRO A 173 -39.67 12.25 -31.04
N PRO A 174 -41.01 11.96 -31.12
CA PRO A 174 -42.08 11.63 -30.14
C PRO A 174 -42.92 10.33 -30.43
N PRO A 175 -44.26 10.24 -30.73
CA PRO A 175 -45.14 9.38 -29.90
C PRO A 175 -46.30 8.55 -30.55
N ARG A 176 -47.06 7.83 -29.68
CA ARG A 176 -48.44 7.24 -29.81
C ARG A 176 -48.60 5.90 -30.56
N ASN A 177 -49.63 5.06 -30.27
CA ASN A 177 -50.93 5.27 -29.59
C ASN A 177 -51.44 4.00 -28.81
N ASP A 178 -52.52 4.12 -28.02
CA ASP A 178 -53.08 3.07 -27.11
C ASP A 178 -54.49 2.53 -27.49
N ASN A 179 -55.01 1.53 -26.72
CA ASN A 179 -56.38 0.93 -26.68
C ASN A 179 -56.76 -0.11 -27.79
N ALA A 180 -57.55 -1.18 -27.56
CA ALA A 180 -58.20 -1.77 -26.36
C ALA A 180 -58.62 -3.28 -26.57
N GLU A 181 -59.14 -3.92 -25.50
CA GLU A 181 -59.76 -5.28 -25.38
C GLU A 181 -61.12 -5.46 -26.15
N PRO A 182 -61.79 -6.66 -26.23
CA PRO A 182 -61.86 -7.77 -25.25
C PRO A 182 -61.85 -9.25 -25.78
N ASP A 183 -61.87 -10.22 -24.84
CA ASP A 183 -62.10 -11.67 -25.04
C ASP A 183 -63.54 -12.05 -25.48
N PRO A 184 -63.74 -13.23 -26.12
CA PRO A 184 -64.41 -14.33 -25.40
C PRO A 184 -63.93 -15.76 -25.74
N VAL A 185 -64.12 -16.71 -24.80
CA VAL A 185 -63.77 -18.14 -24.93
C VAL A 185 -65.01 -19.04 -24.99
N PRO A 186 -65.15 -19.88 -26.05
CA PRO A 186 -65.42 -21.32 -25.89
C PRO A 186 -64.78 -22.19 -27.00
N ALA A 187 -64.76 -23.53 -26.98
CA ALA A 187 -64.69 -24.56 -25.94
C ALA A 187 -64.54 -25.94 -26.66
N HIS A 188 -64.03 -26.97 -25.96
CA HIS A 188 -64.01 -28.40 -26.38
C HIS A 188 -63.30 -28.82 -27.69
N ALA A 189 -62.11 -29.42 -27.55
CA ALA A 189 -61.69 -30.58 -28.33
C ALA A 189 -60.67 -31.41 -27.51
N SER A 190 -60.85 -32.73 -27.44
CA SER A 190 -59.93 -33.64 -26.74
C SER A 190 -59.37 -34.69 -27.70
N ILE A 191 -58.05 -34.71 -27.92
CA ILE A 191 -57.30 -35.91 -28.32
C ILE A 191 -55.98 -35.93 -27.54
N THR A 192 -55.63 -37.09 -27.01
CA THR A 192 -54.33 -37.38 -26.39
C THR A 192 -53.29 -37.66 -27.48
N ASP A 193 -52.17 -36.94 -27.51
CA ASP A 193 -50.85 -37.61 -27.39
C ASP A 193 -49.65 -36.67 -27.17
N LEU A 194 -48.61 -37.23 -26.55
CA LEU A 194 -47.20 -36.82 -26.62
C LEU A 194 -46.86 -35.31 -26.58
N VAL A 195 -47.24 -34.61 -25.50
CA VAL A 195 -46.48 -33.42 -25.07
C VAL A 195 -45.16 -33.89 -24.43
N PRO A 196 -43.97 -33.55 -24.95
CA PRO A 196 -42.72 -33.87 -24.28
C PRO A 196 -42.63 -33.10 -22.95
N PRO A 197 -42.01 -33.68 -21.90
CA PRO A 197 -41.90 -32.99 -20.61
C PRO A 197 -41.17 -31.64 -20.79
N PRO A 198 -41.60 -30.58 -20.08
CA PRO A 198 -40.93 -29.29 -20.17
C PRO A 198 -39.45 -29.45 -19.81
N PRO A 199 -38.54 -28.73 -20.48
CA PRO A 199 -37.13 -28.79 -20.13
C PRO A 199 -36.96 -28.42 -18.64
N PRO A 200 -36.06 -29.09 -17.91
CA PRO A 200 -35.87 -28.81 -16.49
C PRO A 200 -35.58 -27.32 -16.29
N PRO A 201 -36.04 -26.72 -15.18
CA PRO A 201 -35.84 -25.30 -14.93
C PRO A 201 -34.35 -24.97 -15.07
N LYS A 202 -34.03 -23.92 -15.82
CA LYS A 202 -32.65 -23.50 -16.07
C LYS A 202 -32.00 -23.18 -14.73
N ASN A 203 -31.28 -24.15 -14.16
CA ASN A 203 -30.51 -23.96 -12.95
C ASN A 203 -29.62 -22.74 -13.15
N LYS A 204 -29.87 -21.68 -12.36
CA LYS A 204 -28.87 -20.63 -12.13
C LYS A 204 -27.57 -21.35 -11.80
N PRO A 205 -26.45 -21.07 -12.48
CA PRO A 205 -25.22 -21.79 -12.24
C PRO A 205 -24.89 -21.68 -10.75
N VAL A 206 -24.89 -22.82 -10.06
CA VAL A 206 -24.37 -22.92 -8.70
C VAL A 206 -22.94 -22.41 -8.79
N ALA A 207 -22.61 -21.38 -8.00
CA ALA A 207 -21.26 -20.86 -7.94
C ALA A 207 -20.35 -22.04 -7.55
N LYS A 208 -19.52 -22.47 -8.51
CA LYS A 208 -18.61 -23.59 -8.34
C LYS A 208 -17.72 -23.25 -7.16
N GLU A 209 -17.82 -23.99 -6.04
CA GLU A 209 -16.86 -23.82 -4.94
C GLU A 209 -15.46 -23.98 -5.55
N GLU A 210 -14.67 -22.91 -5.47
CA GLU A 210 -13.29 -22.94 -5.91
C GLU A 210 -12.55 -23.96 -5.02
N PRO A 211 -11.72 -24.86 -5.58
CA PRO A 211 -11.07 -25.90 -4.81
C PRO A 211 -10.27 -25.26 -3.67
N LYS A 212 -10.71 -25.52 -2.43
CA LYS A 212 -10.10 -25.00 -1.20
C LYS A 212 -8.64 -25.43 -1.15
N GLY A 213 -7.76 -24.52 -1.59
CA GLY A 213 -6.34 -24.76 -1.73
C GLY A 213 -5.66 -25.07 -0.40
N PRO A 214 -4.38 -25.48 -0.41
CA PRO A 214 -3.64 -25.70 0.82
C PRO A 214 -3.70 -24.45 1.71
N PRO A 215 -3.85 -24.61 3.04
CA PRO A 215 -3.91 -23.49 3.97
C PRO A 215 -2.76 -22.50 3.74
N PRO A 216 -3.01 -21.18 3.86
CA PRO A 216 -1.94 -20.20 3.73
C PRO A 216 -0.89 -20.43 4.83
N PRO A 217 0.39 -20.06 4.60
CA PRO A 217 1.40 -20.07 5.64
C PRO A 217 0.99 -19.28 6.88
N THR A 218 1.46 -19.72 8.05
CA THR A 218 1.37 -18.95 9.30
C THR A 218 2.11 -17.62 9.14
N PRO A 219 1.55 -16.47 9.57
CA PRO A 219 2.28 -15.21 9.57
C PRO A 219 3.46 -15.22 10.56
N GLU A 220 4.54 -14.58 10.18
CA GLU A 220 5.79 -14.46 10.95
C GLU A 220 6.09 -13.00 11.30
N GLY A 221 6.97 -12.78 12.28
CA GLY A 221 7.45 -11.42 12.61
C GLY A 221 6.37 -10.50 13.18
N LEU A 222 5.35 -11.05 13.86
CA LEU A 222 4.37 -10.24 14.59
C LEU A 222 5.08 -9.39 15.66
N MET A 223 5.04 -8.08 15.47
CA MET A 223 5.46 -7.07 16.44
C MET A 223 4.29 -6.15 16.80
N GLY A 224 4.50 -5.30 17.81
CA GLY A 224 3.55 -4.25 18.17
C GLY A 224 4.22 -3.08 18.88
N LEU A 225 3.61 -1.91 18.76
CA LEU A 225 4.12 -0.64 19.28
C LEU A 225 2.96 0.24 19.76
N TYR A 226 3.21 1.01 20.82
CA TYR A 226 2.28 2.04 21.30
C TYR A 226 2.46 3.39 20.60
N THR A 227 1.35 4.07 20.32
CA THR A 227 1.33 5.48 19.88
C THR A 227 1.18 6.45 21.07
N SER A 228 1.23 7.77 20.84
CA SER A 228 0.86 8.77 21.85
C SER A 228 -0.64 8.82 22.14
N GLN A 229 -1.48 8.36 21.21
CA GLN A 229 -2.94 8.33 21.34
C GLN A 229 -3.45 7.14 22.19
N SER A 230 -2.56 6.44 22.90
CA SER A 230 -2.80 5.19 23.63
C SER A 230 -3.19 3.98 22.77
N ASP A 231 -3.00 4.06 21.45
CA ASP A 231 -3.25 2.95 20.53
C ASP A 231 -2.10 1.94 20.54
N VAL A 232 -2.37 0.73 20.05
CA VAL A 232 -1.34 -0.26 19.69
C VAL A 232 -1.40 -0.55 18.19
N ARG A 233 -0.32 -0.24 17.47
CA ARG A 233 -0.12 -0.71 16.09
C ARG A 233 0.57 -2.07 16.12
N LEU A 234 -0.03 -3.07 15.45
CA LEU A 234 0.57 -4.37 15.18
C LEU A 234 1.03 -4.44 13.72
N SER A 235 2.11 -5.18 13.43
CA SER A 235 2.52 -5.51 12.06
C SER A 235 3.26 -6.85 11.98
N TRP A 236 3.25 -7.49 10.82
CA TRP A 236 3.84 -8.81 10.57
C TRP A 236 4.31 -8.95 9.11
N ARG A 237 4.98 -10.05 8.76
CA ARG A 237 5.33 -10.35 7.36
C ARG A 237 4.06 -10.61 6.53
N PRO A 238 3.88 -9.97 5.36
CA PRO A 238 2.78 -10.31 4.46
C PRO A 238 2.91 -11.74 3.94
N VAL A 239 1.90 -12.55 4.19
CA VAL A 239 1.77 -13.91 3.66
C VAL A 239 1.35 -13.85 2.20
N LYS A 240 2.05 -14.60 1.34
CA LYS A 240 1.79 -14.62 -0.10
C LYS A 240 0.39 -15.15 -0.39
N ASP A 241 -0.33 -14.50 -1.31
CA ASP A 241 -1.69 -14.84 -1.72
C ASP A 241 -2.68 -14.99 -0.53
N ALA A 242 -2.47 -14.23 0.55
CA ALA A 242 -3.47 -14.03 1.61
C ALA A 242 -4.52 -13.02 1.14
N THR A 243 -5.79 -13.30 1.42
CA THR A 243 -6.94 -12.41 1.16
C THR A 243 -7.35 -11.61 2.40
N GLY A 244 -6.71 -11.87 3.55
CA GLY A 244 -6.96 -11.20 4.81
C GLY A 244 -6.19 -11.82 5.97
N TYR A 245 -6.37 -11.25 7.16
CA TYR A 245 -5.80 -11.72 8.42
C TYR A 245 -6.85 -11.73 9.53
N GLN A 246 -6.58 -12.50 10.60
CA GLN A 246 -7.36 -12.47 11.83
C GLN A 246 -6.45 -12.36 13.04
N VAL A 247 -6.66 -11.30 13.84
CA VAL A 247 -5.90 -11.01 15.07
C VAL A 247 -6.71 -11.41 16.30
N GLU A 248 -6.16 -12.31 17.12
CA GLU A 248 -6.71 -12.69 18.42
C GLU A 248 -5.82 -12.12 19.56
N GLU A 249 -6.46 -11.78 20.67
CA GLU A 249 -5.85 -11.33 21.92
C GLU A 249 -6.09 -12.37 23.02
N GLU A 250 -5.14 -12.56 23.93
CA GLU A 250 -5.37 -13.33 25.15
C GLU A 250 -6.09 -12.49 26.22
N LYS A 251 -7.29 -12.91 26.61
CA LYS A 251 -8.09 -12.37 27.72
C LYS A 251 -8.45 -13.51 28.67
N ASP A 252 -8.12 -13.37 29.95
CA ASP A 252 -8.43 -14.35 31.01
C ASP A 252 -8.02 -15.81 30.66
N GLY A 253 -6.84 -15.98 30.06
CA GLY A 253 -6.31 -17.28 29.63
C GLY A 253 -7.00 -17.88 28.39
N LYS A 254 -7.79 -17.08 27.65
CA LYS A 254 -8.53 -17.49 26.45
C LYS A 254 -8.20 -16.57 25.29
N TRP A 255 -8.13 -17.14 24.09
CA TRP A 255 -7.94 -16.36 22.87
C TRP A 255 -9.28 -15.84 22.34
N VAL A 256 -9.35 -14.52 22.16
CA VAL A 256 -10.55 -13.79 21.75
C VAL A 256 -10.23 -13.03 20.46
N LEU A 257 -11.04 -13.25 19.42
CA LEU A 257 -10.97 -12.46 18.19
C LEU A 257 -11.36 -11.02 18.50
N LEU A 258 -10.54 -10.06 18.06
CA LEU A 258 -10.84 -8.64 18.19
C LEU A 258 -11.92 -8.25 17.18
N ASP A 259 -12.79 -7.30 17.55
CA ASP A 259 -13.95 -6.92 16.74
C ASP A 259 -13.53 -6.38 15.35
N ASP A 260 -12.64 -5.39 15.31
CA ASP A 260 -11.96 -4.92 14.09
C ASP A 260 -10.80 -5.83 13.64
N GLY A 261 -10.56 -6.94 14.35
CA GLY A 261 -9.44 -7.86 14.12
C GLY A 261 -9.56 -8.74 12.88
N ILE A 262 -10.64 -8.63 12.12
CA ILE A 262 -10.80 -9.23 10.80
C ILE A 262 -10.33 -8.22 9.75
N ILE A 263 -9.16 -8.46 9.18
CA ILE A 263 -8.50 -7.53 8.27
C ILE A 263 -8.68 -8.07 6.86
N GLU A 264 -9.43 -7.35 6.03
CA GLU A 264 -9.56 -7.66 4.62
C GLU A 264 -8.36 -7.15 3.81
N GLU A 265 -8.11 -7.78 2.66
CA GLU A 265 -6.95 -7.60 1.77
C GLU A 265 -5.62 -8.07 2.38
N ASN A 266 -4.55 -8.09 1.57
CA ASN A 266 -3.21 -8.43 2.06
C ASN A 266 -2.54 -7.23 2.79
N ARG A 267 -3.20 -6.70 3.82
CA ARG A 267 -2.71 -5.61 4.67
C ARG A 267 -2.08 -6.20 5.94
N PRO A 268 -0.75 -6.25 6.08
CA PRO A 268 -0.08 -6.97 7.16
C PRO A 268 0.13 -6.09 8.41
N SER A 269 -0.85 -5.25 8.73
CA SER A 269 -0.82 -4.36 9.90
C SER A 269 -2.23 -4.04 10.40
N PHE A 270 -2.32 -3.65 11.67
CA PHE A 270 -3.56 -3.36 12.37
C PHE A 270 -3.33 -2.32 13.46
N VAL A 271 -4.37 -1.55 13.83
CA VAL A 271 -4.28 -0.52 14.88
C VAL A 271 -5.45 -0.67 15.84
N LEU A 272 -5.16 -1.08 17.07
CA LEU A 272 -6.12 -1.12 18.16
C LEU A 272 -6.22 0.28 18.78
N LYS A 273 -7.37 0.94 18.62
CA LYS A 273 -7.58 2.31 19.14
C LYS A 273 -7.87 2.35 20.64
N ASN A 274 -7.47 3.43 21.31
CA ASN A 274 -7.76 3.74 22.71
C ASN A 274 -7.42 2.60 23.69
N ARG A 275 -6.29 1.92 23.47
CA ARG A 275 -5.97 0.64 24.12
C ARG A 275 -5.52 0.80 25.58
N GLY A 276 -4.79 1.88 25.89
CA GLY A 276 -4.17 2.10 27.20
C GLY A 276 -2.83 1.39 27.36
N SER A 277 -2.22 1.51 28.55
CA SER A 277 -1.03 0.73 28.95
C SER A 277 -1.46 -0.58 29.62
N GLY A 278 -0.65 -1.62 29.42
CA GLY A 278 -0.84 -2.95 30.00
C GLY A 278 -0.13 -4.02 29.16
N PRO A 279 0.19 -5.19 29.74
CA PRO A 279 0.71 -6.31 28.98
C PRO A 279 -0.42 -6.97 28.19
N TYR A 280 -0.31 -6.97 26.86
CA TYR A 280 -1.23 -7.64 25.96
C TYR A 280 -0.50 -8.70 25.16
N LEU A 281 -1.07 -9.91 25.03
CA LEU A 281 -0.55 -10.94 24.14
C LEU A 281 -1.46 -11.02 22.91
N PHE A 282 -0.86 -10.81 21.73
CA PHE A 282 -1.55 -10.91 20.45
C PHE A 282 -1.00 -12.07 19.62
N ARG A 283 -1.85 -12.65 18.77
CA ARG A 283 -1.46 -13.60 17.73
C ARG A 283 -2.25 -13.34 16.46
N VAL A 284 -1.67 -13.65 15.31
CA VAL A 284 -2.32 -13.42 14.00
C VAL A 284 -2.27 -14.66 13.12
N ARG A 285 -3.33 -14.91 12.35
CA ARG A 285 -3.38 -15.94 11.30
C ARG A 285 -3.72 -15.33 9.95
N ALA A 286 -3.22 -15.93 8.88
CA ALA A 286 -3.60 -15.59 7.51
C ALA A 286 -4.93 -16.25 7.13
N VAL A 287 -5.67 -15.60 6.24
CA VAL A 287 -6.87 -16.11 5.59
C VAL A 287 -6.68 -16.04 4.09
N ARG A 288 -7.09 -17.09 3.37
CA ARG A 288 -7.09 -17.17 1.90
C ARG A 288 -8.42 -17.79 1.47
N TYR A 289 -9.31 -16.98 0.90
CA TYR A 289 -10.66 -17.41 0.47
C TYR A 289 -11.42 -18.21 1.55
N GLY A 290 -11.35 -17.75 2.80
CA GLY A 290 -11.96 -18.41 3.96
C GLY A 290 -11.14 -19.54 4.59
N VAL A 291 -10.16 -20.12 3.89
CA VAL A 291 -9.20 -21.09 4.46
C VAL A 291 -8.22 -20.36 5.38
N ARG A 292 -7.93 -20.92 6.55
CA ARG A 292 -7.18 -20.28 7.64
C ARG A 292 -5.85 -20.98 7.90
N SER A 293 -4.79 -20.21 8.16
CA SER A 293 -3.53 -20.76 8.69
C SER A 293 -3.66 -21.11 10.17
N SER A 294 -2.63 -21.78 10.71
CA SER A 294 -2.34 -21.74 12.15
C SER A 294 -2.03 -20.30 12.59
N PHE A 295 -2.13 -20.03 13.90
CA PHE A 295 -1.69 -18.75 14.46
C PHE A 295 -0.17 -18.63 14.52
N SER A 296 0.32 -17.39 14.46
CA SER A 296 1.66 -17.01 14.88
C SER A 296 1.93 -17.43 16.32
N LEU A 297 3.21 -17.41 16.71
CA LEU A 297 3.56 -17.35 18.13
C LEU A 297 2.89 -16.12 18.78
N PRO A 298 2.49 -16.20 20.06
CA PRO A 298 2.06 -15.03 20.83
C PRO A 298 3.18 -13.99 20.94
N THR A 299 2.88 -12.74 20.59
CA THR A 299 3.77 -11.60 20.84
C THR A 299 3.21 -10.79 22.01
N LYS A 300 3.99 -10.66 23.08
CA LYS A 300 3.69 -9.80 24.22
C LYS A 300 4.09 -8.36 23.92
N ILE A 301 3.16 -7.43 24.12
CA ILE A 301 3.30 -5.98 23.91
C ILE A 301 3.00 -5.29 25.25
N GLU A 302 3.90 -4.43 25.74
CA GLU A 302 3.74 -3.72 27.03
C GLU A 302 4.40 -2.34 27.04
N ARG A 303 3.92 -1.44 27.91
CA ARG A 303 4.38 -0.05 28.10
C ARG A 303 4.13 0.40 29.54
#